data_AF-A0A8D4VRR8-F1
#
_entry.id   AF-A0A8D4VRR8-F1
#
_cell.length_a   1.000
_cell.length_b   1.000
_cell.length_c   1.000
_cell.angle_alpha   90.00
_cell.angle_beta   90.00
_cell.angle_gamma   90.00
#
_symmetry.space_group_name_H-M   'P 1'
#
loop_
_entity.id
_entity.type
_entity.pdbx_description
1 polymer ?
#
loop_
_entity_poly.entity_id
_entity_poly.type
_entity_poly.pdbx_seq_one_letter_code
_entity_poly.pdbx_strand_id
1 'polypeptide(L)'
;MALSRPIASRARIAKLASKVYRIDGNPMKTTEIILLAGIVGLSSGVLAEPAFLPNDPKRPVDKVARELNIAPEQFVACFNNVKPAPQGTRPTAERVHSNKAVLLSCLQQANPDITNDRLDAVMDRHRPGGREAQEPIE
;
A
#
# COMPACT_ATOMS: atom_id res chain seq x y z
N MET A 1 -17.06 -31.21 -43.27
CA MET A 1 -17.74 -30.13 -44.03
C MET A 1 -18.36 -29.16 -43.02
N ALA A 2 -18.04 -27.87 -43.13
CA ALA A 2 -18.89 -26.69 -42.82
C ALA A 2 -19.56 -26.59 -41.41
N LEU A 3 -19.51 -25.51 -40.63
CA LEU A 3 -19.16 -24.10 -40.85
C LEU A 3 -18.90 -23.44 -39.48
N SER A 4 -17.94 -22.53 -39.48
CA SER A 4 -17.53 -21.64 -38.39
C SER A 4 -18.68 -20.80 -37.82
N ARG A 5 -18.71 -20.60 -36.50
CA ARG A 5 -19.49 -19.54 -35.85
C ARG A 5 -18.63 -18.28 -35.69
N PRO A 6 -19.09 -17.09 -36.13
CA PRO A 6 -18.32 -15.87 -36.03
C PRO A 6 -18.54 -15.13 -34.69
N ILE A 7 -17.40 -14.73 -34.11
CA ILE A 7 -17.04 -13.48 -33.42
C ILE A 7 -18.16 -12.43 -33.29
N ALA A 8 -18.49 -12.04 -32.06
CA ALA A 8 -19.17 -10.78 -31.77
C ALA A 8 -18.62 -10.14 -30.48
N SER A 9 -17.85 -9.07 -30.62
CA SER A 9 -18.03 -7.80 -29.88
C SER A 9 -16.80 -6.89 -30.09
N ARG A 10 -16.86 -6.05 -31.12
CA ARG A 10 -16.03 -4.85 -31.25
C ARG A 10 -16.95 -3.65 -31.07
N ALA A 11 -17.10 -3.18 -29.84
CA ALA A 11 -17.74 -1.89 -29.59
C ALA A 11 -16.77 -0.78 -30.04
N ARG A 12 -17.27 0.08 -30.92
CA ARG A 12 -16.53 1.15 -31.58
C ARG A 12 -16.19 2.26 -30.60
N ILE A 13 -14.95 2.75 -30.70
CA ILE A 13 -14.50 4.02 -30.13
C ILE A 13 -15.27 5.15 -30.84
N ALA A 14 -16.25 5.74 -30.16
CA ALA A 14 -16.88 6.97 -30.58
C ALA A 14 -16.11 8.14 -29.96
N LYS A 15 -15.40 8.88 -30.82
CA LYS A 15 -14.69 10.12 -30.50
C LYS A 15 -15.72 11.22 -30.25
N LEU A 16 -16.09 11.46 -28.99
CA LEU A 16 -16.87 12.63 -28.61
C LEU A 16 -15.97 13.87 -28.67
N ALA A 17 -16.12 14.65 -29.73
CA ALA A 17 -15.56 15.99 -29.80
C ALA A 17 -16.37 16.91 -28.87
N SER A 18 -15.81 17.27 -27.73
CA SER A 18 -16.40 18.23 -26.80
C SER A 18 -16.29 19.63 -27.39
N LYS A 19 -17.39 20.17 -27.93
CA LYS A 19 -17.43 21.57 -28.38
C LYS A 19 -17.85 22.42 -27.19
N VAL A 20 -16.91 23.22 -26.68
CA VAL A 20 -17.16 24.15 -25.58
C VAL A 20 -17.81 25.41 -26.15
N TYR A 21 -19.00 25.74 -25.64
CA TYR A 21 -19.76 26.93 -26.01
C TYR A 21 -19.69 27.97 -24.88
N ARG A 22 -19.78 29.26 -25.22
CA ARG A 22 -19.95 30.33 -24.24
C ARG A 22 -21.39 30.28 -23.67
N ILE A 23 -21.62 30.88 -22.51
CA ILE A 23 -22.94 30.90 -21.84
C ILE A 23 -24.03 31.57 -22.71
N ASP A 24 -23.64 32.40 -23.68
CA ASP A 24 -24.48 33.07 -24.68
C ASP A 24 -24.67 32.27 -26.00
N GLY A 25 -24.16 31.04 -26.09
CA GLY A 25 -24.49 30.09 -27.17
C GLY A 25 -23.68 30.23 -28.46
N ASN A 26 -22.71 31.14 -28.55
CA ASN A 26 -21.85 31.28 -29.73
C ASN A 26 -20.53 30.47 -29.62
N PRO A 27 -19.99 29.95 -30.74
CA PRO A 27 -18.73 29.20 -30.75
C PRO A 27 -17.54 30.15 -30.54
N MET A 28 -16.71 29.85 -29.53
CA MET A 28 -15.54 30.66 -29.18
C MET A 28 -14.46 30.56 -30.26
N LYS A 29 -13.91 31.70 -30.68
CA LYS A 29 -12.79 31.76 -31.62
C LYS A 29 -11.50 31.37 -30.89
N THR A 30 -10.68 30.57 -31.56
CA THR A 30 -9.48 29.89 -31.03
C THR A 30 -8.41 30.83 -30.44
N THR A 31 -8.50 32.13 -30.70
CA THR A 31 -7.49 33.13 -30.33
C THR A 31 -7.61 33.70 -28.91
N GLU A 32 -8.65 33.37 -28.14
CA GLU A 32 -8.83 33.91 -26.75
C GLU A 32 -8.54 32.90 -25.63
N ILE A 33 -7.89 31.77 -25.91
CA ILE A 33 -7.65 30.70 -24.91
C ILE A 33 -6.45 31.00 -23.99
N ILE A 34 -5.72 32.11 -24.20
CA ILE A 34 -4.49 32.43 -23.45
C ILE A 34 -4.67 33.67 -22.56
N LEU A 35 -5.65 33.66 -21.68
CA LEU A 35 -5.62 34.41 -20.41
C LEU A 35 -6.88 34.03 -19.63
N LEU A 36 -6.74 33.74 -18.32
CA LEU A 36 -7.84 33.59 -17.35
C LEU A 36 -8.54 32.22 -17.33
N ALA A 37 -7.90 31.22 -16.74
CA ALA A 37 -8.62 30.24 -15.92
C ALA A 37 -7.70 29.77 -14.79
N GLY A 38 -7.87 30.43 -13.64
CA GLY A 38 -7.15 30.17 -12.40
C GLY A 38 -7.21 28.71 -12.00
N ILE A 39 -6.03 28.22 -11.67
CA ILE A 39 -5.75 26.89 -11.15
C ILE A 39 -6.35 26.82 -9.74
N VAL A 40 -7.56 26.27 -9.60
CA VAL A 40 -8.08 25.81 -8.31
C VAL A 40 -8.23 24.29 -8.40
N GLY A 41 -7.08 23.62 -8.36
CA GLY A 41 -7.02 22.21 -8.03
C GLY A 41 -7.10 22.08 -6.52
N LEU A 42 -8.31 21.86 -5.97
CA LEU A 42 -8.45 21.30 -4.63
C LEU A 42 -8.00 19.83 -4.71
N SER A 43 -6.68 19.62 -4.59
CA SER A 43 -6.12 18.31 -4.36
C SER A 43 -6.53 17.90 -2.95
N SER A 44 -7.49 16.99 -2.83
CA SER A 44 -7.78 16.29 -1.58
C SER A 44 -6.47 15.70 -1.06
N GLY A 45 -5.93 16.30 -0.01
CA GLY A 45 -4.78 15.75 0.70
C GLY A 45 -5.19 14.41 1.28
N VAL A 46 -4.78 13.33 0.61
CA VAL A 46 -4.57 12.05 1.30
C VAL A 46 -3.49 12.35 2.32
N LEU A 47 -3.88 12.55 3.57
CA LEU A 47 -2.94 12.50 4.68
C LEU A 47 -2.41 11.08 4.69
N ALA A 48 -1.28 10.87 4.02
CA ALA A 48 -0.48 9.68 4.20
C ALA A 48 -0.13 9.65 5.68
N GLU A 49 -0.79 8.77 6.44
CA GLU A 49 -0.48 8.48 7.82
C GLU A 49 1.02 8.16 7.93
N PRO A 50 1.68 8.55 9.03
CA PRO A 50 3.13 8.49 9.11
C PRO A 50 3.61 7.08 8.79
N ALA A 51 4.35 6.98 7.68
CA ALA A 51 5.11 5.80 7.35
C ALA A 51 5.95 5.41 8.56
N PHE A 52 6.10 4.10 8.77
CA PHE A 52 7.03 3.52 9.74
C PHE A 52 8.33 4.35 9.76
N LEU A 53 8.58 5.08 10.84
CA LEU A 53 9.83 5.81 10.95
C LEU A 53 10.94 4.77 11.13
N PRO A 54 11.96 4.73 10.24
CA PRO A 54 13.17 4.01 10.56
C PRO A 54 13.66 4.52 11.91
N ASN A 55 13.90 3.60 12.86
CA ASN A 55 14.23 3.89 14.26
C ASN A 55 13.11 4.49 15.12
N ASP A 56 11.88 4.00 14.98
CA ASP A 56 10.85 4.18 16.03
C ASP A 56 11.39 3.61 17.37
N PRO A 57 11.72 4.44 18.39
CA PRO A 57 12.31 3.97 19.63
C PRO A 57 11.37 3.03 20.41
N LYS A 58 10.07 3.00 20.06
CA LYS A 58 9.09 2.06 20.59
C LYS A 58 9.18 0.67 19.96
N ARG A 59 10.01 0.48 18.94
CA ARG A 59 10.24 -0.80 18.26
C ARG A 59 11.72 -1.17 18.36
N PRO A 60 12.09 -2.07 19.28
CA PRO A 60 13.49 -2.38 19.57
C PRO A 60 14.08 -3.32 18.49
N VAL A 61 14.39 -2.76 17.32
CA VAL A 61 14.97 -3.47 16.16
C VAL A 61 16.16 -4.32 16.56
N ASP A 62 17.12 -3.75 17.29
CA ASP A 62 18.33 -4.46 17.72
C ASP A 62 18.02 -5.69 18.57
N LYS A 63 16.94 -5.65 19.38
CA LYS A 63 16.54 -6.78 20.22
C LYS A 63 15.90 -7.88 19.37
N VAL A 64 14.99 -7.51 18.48
CA VAL A 64 14.32 -8.45 17.57
C VAL A 64 15.34 -9.11 16.64
N ALA A 65 16.20 -8.34 15.99
CA ALA A 65 17.21 -8.85 15.06
C ALA A 65 18.18 -9.82 15.73
N ARG A 66 18.66 -9.48 16.95
CA ARG A 66 19.53 -10.36 17.73
C ARG A 66 18.86 -11.68 18.09
N GLU A 67 17.61 -11.67 18.53
CA GLU A 67 16.88 -12.90 18.88
C GLU A 67 16.56 -13.77 17.65
N LEU A 68 16.40 -13.15 16.48
CA LEU A 68 16.26 -13.84 15.20
C LEU A 68 17.60 -14.26 14.58
N ASN A 69 18.73 -13.88 15.18
CA ASN A 69 20.08 -14.14 14.68
C ASN A 69 20.29 -13.61 13.25
N ILE A 70 19.97 -12.34 13.02
CA ILE A 70 20.18 -11.60 11.76
C ILE A 70 20.73 -10.19 12.06
N ALA A 71 21.25 -9.52 11.03
CA ALA A 71 21.68 -8.13 11.18
C ALA A 71 20.47 -7.18 11.35
N PRO A 72 20.55 -6.14 12.19
CA PRO A 72 19.49 -5.13 12.33
C PRO A 72 19.02 -4.53 11.00
N GLU A 73 19.95 -4.25 10.09
CA GLU A 73 19.68 -3.66 8.79
C GLU A 73 18.87 -4.61 7.88
N GLN A 74 19.10 -5.92 7.98
CA GLN A 74 18.32 -6.94 7.28
C GLN A 74 16.88 -6.96 7.79
N PHE A 75 16.70 -6.89 9.11
CA PHE A 75 15.37 -6.82 9.70
C PHE A 75 14.61 -5.57 9.21
N VAL A 76 15.24 -4.39 9.25
CA VAL A 76 14.65 -3.13 8.76
C VAL A 76 14.29 -3.24 7.28
N ALA A 77 15.20 -3.76 6.45
CA ALA A 77 14.95 -3.94 5.02
C ALA A 77 13.74 -4.84 4.74
N CYS A 78 13.61 -5.96 5.46
CA CYS A 78 12.44 -6.83 5.33
C CYS A 78 11.16 -6.17 5.86
N PHE A 79 11.25 -5.48 6.99
CA PHE A 79 10.10 -4.84 7.63
C PHE A 79 9.56 -3.65 6.83
N ASN A 80 10.40 -2.95 6.07
CA ASN A 80 9.96 -1.85 5.20
C ASN A 80 8.94 -2.28 4.12
N ASN A 81 8.83 -3.58 3.83
CA ASN A 81 7.88 -4.12 2.87
C ASN A 81 6.53 -4.53 3.51
N VAL A 82 6.39 -4.46 4.83
CA VAL A 82 5.13 -4.75 5.51
C VAL A 82 4.30 -3.48 5.73
N LYS A 83 2.99 -3.65 5.86
CA LYS A 83 2.03 -2.57 6.12
C LYS A 83 1.33 -2.80 7.46
N PRO A 84 1.97 -2.52 8.60
CA PRO A 84 1.37 -2.74 9.92
C PRO A 84 0.14 -1.86 10.12
N ALA A 85 -0.75 -2.27 11.04
CA ALA A 85 -1.84 -1.40 11.48
C ALA A 85 -1.28 -0.12 12.15
N PRO A 86 -1.98 1.02 12.03
CA PRO A 86 -1.63 2.22 12.78
C PRO A 86 -1.50 1.94 14.28
N GLN A 87 -0.60 2.68 14.94
CA GLN A 87 -0.40 2.56 16.38
C GLN A 87 -1.72 2.77 17.15
N GLY A 88 -2.00 1.90 18.12
CA GLY A 88 -3.25 1.93 18.89
C GLY A 88 -4.46 1.33 18.18
N THR A 89 -4.32 0.83 16.95
CA THR A 89 -5.38 0.11 16.24
C THR A 89 -5.02 -1.37 16.07
N ARG A 90 -6.04 -2.21 15.96
CA ARG A 90 -5.88 -3.65 15.70
C ARG A 90 -5.90 -3.91 14.18
N PRO A 91 -5.10 -4.86 13.67
CA PRO A 91 -5.10 -5.23 12.27
C PRO A 91 -6.33 -6.06 11.89
N THR A 92 -6.66 -6.16 10.60
CA THR A 92 -7.56 -7.20 10.08
C THR A 92 -6.81 -8.52 9.92
N ALA A 93 -7.53 -9.65 9.86
CA ALA A 93 -6.93 -10.97 9.69
C ALA A 93 -6.10 -11.06 8.39
N GLU A 94 -6.64 -10.51 7.29
CA GLU A 94 -5.94 -10.44 6.00
C GLU A 94 -4.62 -9.65 6.10
N ARG A 95 -4.62 -8.54 6.84
CA ARG A 95 -3.40 -7.74 7.04
C ARG A 95 -2.34 -8.47 7.86
N VAL A 96 -2.74 -9.19 8.91
CA VAL A 96 -1.81 -10.04 9.68
C VAL A 96 -1.19 -11.09 8.77
N HIS A 97 -2.02 -11.82 8.02
CA HIS A 97 -1.54 -12.89 7.14
C HIS A 97 -0.60 -12.37 6.03
N SER A 98 -1.01 -11.34 5.30
CA SER A 98 -0.23 -10.77 4.19
C SER A 98 1.11 -10.19 4.66
N ASN A 99 1.12 -9.42 5.75
CA ASN A 99 2.37 -8.90 6.31
C ASN A 99 3.30 -10.01 6.78
N LYS A 100 2.74 -11.05 7.42
CA LYS A 100 3.52 -12.18 7.92
C LYS A 100 4.15 -12.97 6.79
N ALA A 101 3.41 -13.22 5.71
CA ALA A 101 3.94 -13.91 4.53
C ALA A 101 5.12 -13.16 3.91
N VAL A 102 5.00 -11.84 3.75
CA VAL A 102 6.08 -10.97 3.24
C VAL A 102 7.28 -10.99 4.17
N LEU A 103 7.06 -10.76 5.46
CA LEU A 103 8.14 -10.64 6.44
C LEU A 103 8.90 -11.96 6.59
N LEU A 104 8.19 -13.07 6.80
CA LEU A 104 8.81 -14.38 7.02
C LEU A 104 9.66 -14.81 5.82
N SER A 105 9.12 -14.67 4.61
CA SER A 105 9.82 -15.01 3.36
C SER A 105 11.12 -14.21 3.21
N CYS A 106 11.09 -12.91 3.50
CA CYS A 106 12.30 -12.07 3.45
C CYS A 106 13.32 -12.47 4.53
N LEU A 107 12.88 -12.65 5.78
CA LEU A 107 13.77 -12.99 6.89
C LEU A 107 14.44 -14.35 6.70
N GLN A 108 13.76 -15.31 6.08
CA GLN A 108 14.31 -16.63 5.76
C GLN A 108 15.46 -16.58 4.74
N GLN A 109 15.56 -15.52 3.94
CA GLN A 109 16.72 -15.30 3.08
C GLN A 109 17.98 -14.94 3.87
N ALA A 110 17.82 -14.29 5.03
CA ALA A 110 18.91 -13.96 5.94
C ALA A 110 19.22 -15.11 6.90
N ASN A 111 18.19 -15.81 7.39
CA ASN A 111 18.33 -16.98 8.25
C ASN A 111 17.19 -17.98 7.99
N PRO A 112 17.44 -19.09 7.28
CA PRO A 112 16.41 -20.06 6.90
C PRO A 112 15.79 -20.80 8.10
N ASP A 113 16.42 -20.77 9.28
CA ASP A 113 15.91 -21.40 10.50
C ASP A 113 14.84 -20.55 11.21
N ILE A 114 14.49 -19.37 10.67
CA ILE A 114 13.40 -18.56 11.19
C ILE A 114 12.07 -19.22 10.79
N THR A 115 11.39 -19.80 11.79
CA THR A 115 10.04 -20.34 11.64
C THR A 115 8.99 -19.29 11.94
N ASN A 116 7.76 -19.59 11.51
CA ASN A 116 6.56 -18.81 11.81
C ASN A 116 6.39 -18.59 13.33
N ASP A 117 6.46 -19.67 14.11
CA ASP A 117 6.30 -19.63 15.57
C ASP A 117 7.41 -18.84 16.26
N ARG A 118 8.66 -18.98 15.79
CA ARG A 118 9.79 -18.22 16.31
C ARG A 118 9.63 -16.73 16.06
N LEU A 119 9.20 -16.36 14.84
CA LEU A 119 8.96 -14.97 14.48
C LEU A 119 7.86 -14.36 15.35
N ASP A 120 6.72 -15.05 15.52
CA ASP A 120 5.64 -14.58 16.38
C ASP A 120 6.10 -14.39 17.82
N ALA A 121 6.77 -15.40 18.39
CA ALA A 121 7.23 -15.35 19.77
C ALA A 121 8.18 -14.17 20.03
N VAL A 122 9.11 -13.89 19.11
CA VAL A 122 10.02 -12.74 19.21
C VAL A 122 9.25 -11.43 19.07
N MET A 123 8.40 -11.31 18.05
CA MET A 123 7.70 -10.06 17.76
C MET A 123 6.72 -9.69 18.88
N ASP A 124 6.02 -10.66 19.46
CA ASP A 124 5.06 -10.43 20.53
C ASP A 124 5.71 -9.92 21.83
N ARG A 125 6.96 -10.34 22.12
CA ARG A 125 7.74 -9.81 23.27
C ARG A 125 8.08 -8.32 23.14
N HIS A 126 8.23 -7.83 21.91
CA HIS A 126 8.78 -6.49 21.63
C HIS A 126 7.75 -5.51 21.08
N ARG A 127 6.52 -5.96 20.82
CA ARG A 127 5.43 -5.11 20.34
C ARG A 127 4.82 -4.26 21.47
N PRO A 128 4.59 -2.96 21.24
CA PRO A 128 3.72 -2.18 22.09
C PRO A 128 2.33 -2.82 22.16
N GLY A 129 1.86 -3.16 23.37
CA GLY A 129 0.58 -3.85 23.58
C GLY A 129 0.63 -5.37 23.44
N GLY A 130 1.81 -5.98 23.29
CA GLY A 130 1.98 -7.43 23.32
C GLY A 130 1.33 -8.18 22.15
N ARG A 131 0.92 -9.42 22.42
CA ARG A 131 0.25 -10.32 21.46
C ARG A 131 -1.17 -9.83 21.14
N GLU A 132 -1.86 -9.29 22.15
CA GLU A 132 -3.24 -8.81 22.06
C GLU A 132 -3.38 -7.71 21.01
N ALA A 133 -2.35 -6.87 20.82
CA ALA A 133 -2.32 -5.84 19.79
C ALA A 133 -2.28 -6.40 18.34
N GLN A 134 -2.02 -7.69 18.17
CA GLN A 134 -2.00 -8.37 16.87
C GLN A 134 -3.21 -9.25 16.62
N GLU A 135 -4.06 -9.45 17.63
CA GLU A 135 -5.29 -10.20 17.45
C GLU A 135 -6.16 -9.47 16.43
N PRO A 136 -6.54 -10.13 15.32
CA PRO A 136 -7.39 -9.53 14.32
C PRO A 136 -8.68 -9.00 14.93
N ILE A 137 -9.19 -7.87 14.45
CA ILE A 137 -10.61 -7.57 14.60
C ILE A 137 -11.38 -8.58 13.73
N GLU A 138 -12.35 -9.26 14.35
CA GLU A 138 -13.28 -10.19 13.68
C GLU A 138 -14.14 -9.47 12.62
#